data_AF-A0A318S4B4-F1
#
_entry.id   AF-A0A318S4B4-F1
#
_cell.length_a   1.000
_cell.length_b   1.000
_cell.length_c   1.000
_cell.angle_alpha   90.00
_cell.angle_beta   90.00
_cell.angle_gamma   90.00
#
_symmetry.space_group_name_H-M   'P 1'
#
loop_
_entity.id
_entity.type
_entity.pdbx_description
1 polymer ?
#
loop_
_entity_poly.entity_id
_entity_poly.type
_entity_poly.pdbx_seq_one_letter_code
_entity_poly.pdbx_strand_id
1 'polypeptide(L)'
;MTVKPYSPRELAHAIQDVAPQPLGMLLYNLGRPDECPVWLLPNFETPAHHRAKIGVWPWGDEHIFVQWCVEKGVEGSASALFPPSDVMTPKWAWHDFTRRAASKEFDVRLQDVAKRTPLPLTVRITLGTATPGAGRDYHGVDAQTIVWHVEQNKLIRDDDYSQFGPYNEALPEATSVRAIEYLLTQTQDMPWRWIDFGVGIVLPLWHGTFDVATIWREVLAPWQDWL
;
A
#
# COMPACT_ATOMS: atom_id res chain seq x y z
N MET A 1 -25.89 0.47 -23.17
CA MET A 1 -25.44 1.53 -22.25
C MET A 1 -23.93 1.39 -22.13
N THR A 2 -23.17 2.42 -22.45
CA THR A 2 -21.72 2.43 -22.26
C THR A 2 -21.45 2.58 -20.77
N VAL A 3 -20.90 1.55 -20.14
CA VAL A 3 -20.48 1.60 -18.74
C VAL A 3 -19.22 2.46 -18.68
N LYS A 4 -19.25 3.56 -17.93
CA LYS A 4 -18.07 4.41 -17.72
C LYS A 4 -17.10 3.70 -16.75
N PRO A 5 -15.77 3.85 -16.87
CA PRO A 5 -14.84 3.44 -15.83
C PRO A 5 -14.89 4.41 -14.65
N TYR A 6 -14.74 3.90 -13.43
CA TYR A 6 -14.45 4.70 -12.24
C TYR A 6 -13.10 5.38 -12.41
N SER A 7 -13.00 6.68 -12.10
CA SER A 7 -11.71 7.26 -11.74
C SER A 7 -11.31 6.84 -10.32
N PRO A 8 -10.01 6.86 -9.94
CA PRO A 8 -9.59 6.66 -8.56
C PRO A 8 -10.31 7.59 -7.57
N ARG A 9 -10.55 8.84 -7.97
CA ARG A 9 -11.30 9.80 -7.17
C ARG A 9 -12.77 9.42 -7.03
N GLU A 10 -13.44 9.02 -8.12
CA GLU A 10 -14.84 8.60 -8.08
C GLU A 10 -15.03 7.37 -7.16
N LEU A 11 -14.13 6.38 -7.26
CA LEU A 11 -14.18 5.21 -6.37
C LEU A 11 -13.86 5.58 -4.92
N ALA A 12 -12.91 6.47 -4.68
CA ALA A 12 -12.59 6.94 -3.33
C ALA A 12 -13.79 7.65 -2.67
N HIS A 13 -14.55 8.46 -3.42
CA HIS A 13 -15.81 9.04 -2.92
C HIS A 13 -16.85 7.96 -2.60
N ALA A 14 -17.04 6.98 -3.48
CA ALA A 14 -17.99 5.90 -3.22
C ALA A 14 -17.61 5.09 -1.97
N ILE A 15 -16.31 4.90 -1.71
CA ILE A 15 -15.80 4.27 -0.48
C ILE A 15 -16.11 5.15 0.74
N GLN A 16 -15.90 6.47 0.66
CA GLN A 16 -16.26 7.40 1.74
C GLN A 16 -17.75 7.33 2.10
N ASP A 17 -18.63 7.23 1.11
CA ASP A 17 -20.09 7.21 1.31
C ASP A 17 -20.57 5.97 2.08
N VAL A 18 -19.84 4.85 2.01
CA VAL A 18 -20.19 3.59 2.69
C VAL A 18 -19.38 3.36 3.98
N ALA A 19 -18.32 4.14 4.21
CA ALA A 19 -17.52 4.02 5.41
C ALA A 19 -18.30 4.52 6.65
N PRO A 20 -18.33 3.77 7.77
CA PRO A 20 -19.06 4.18 8.96
C PRO A 20 -18.41 5.36 9.69
N GLN A 21 -17.11 5.62 9.44
CA GLN A 21 -16.38 6.78 9.93
C GLN A 21 -16.07 7.76 8.80
N PRO A 22 -16.03 9.09 9.08
CA PRO A 22 -15.54 10.06 8.12
C PRO A 22 -14.09 9.76 7.72
N LEU A 23 -13.82 9.74 6.42
CA LEU A 23 -12.47 9.66 5.88
C LEU A 23 -12.19 10.96 5.12
N GLY A 24 -11.08 11.63 5.39
CA GLY A 24 -10.53 12.68 4.54
C GLY A 24 -9.93 12.09 3.27
N MET A 25 -9.93 12.87 2.18
CA MET A 25 -9.37 12.47 0.89
C MET A 25 -8.18 13.34 0.54
N LEU A 26 -7.04 12.71 0.25
CA LEU A 26 -5.83 13.36 -0.23
C LEU A 26 -5.49 12.85 -1.63
N LEU A 27 -5.50 13.75 -2.60
CA LEU A 27 -5.15 13.46 -4.00
C LEU A 27 -3.64 13.58 -4.18
N TYR A 28 -3.02 12.59 -4.83
CA TYR A 28 -1.58 12.63 -5.09
C TYR A 28 -1.20 13.77 -6.06
N ASN A 29 -2.06 14.07 -7.03
CA ASN A 29 -1.84 15.15 -8.01
C ASN A 29 -3.13 15.94 -8.28
N LEU A 30 -3.20 17.18 -7.79
CA LEU A 30 -4.34 18.07 -7.99
C LEU A 30 -4.54 18.52 -9.44
N GLY A 31 -3.50 18.47 -10.28
CA GLY A 31 -3.60 18.80 -11.70
C GLY A 31 -4.23 17.69 -12.55
N ARG A 32 -4.26 16.45 -12.05
CA ARG A 32 -4.86 15.28 -12.70
C ARG A 32 -5.61 14.39 -11.70
N PRO A 33 -6.65 14.94 -11.06
CA PRO A 33 -7.28 14.30 -9.90
C PRO A 33 -7.99 12.98 -10.24
N ASP A 34 -8.37 12.76 -11.50
CA ASP A 34 -9.04 11.55 -11.97
C ASP A 34 -8.09 10.48 -12.52
N GLU A 35 -6.80 10.75 -12.59
CA GLU A 35 -5.78 9.79 -13.08
C GLU A 35 -4.75 9.44 -12.00
N CYS A 36 -4.73 10.21 -10.92
CA CYS A 36 -3.76 10.05 -9.85
C CYS A 36 -4.27 9.14 -8.73
N PRO A 37 -3.36 8.52 -7.98
CA PRO A 37 -3.74 7.83 -6.77
C PRO A 37 -4.42 8.72 -5.73
N VAL A 38 -5.26 8.10 -4.91
CA VAL A 38 -6.02 8.76 -3.85
C VAL A 38 -5.82 8.05 -2.53
N TRP A 39 -5.56 8.83 -1.47
CA TRP A 39 -5.51 8.36 -0.11
C TRP A 39 -6.77 8.73 0.66
N LEU A 40 -7.29 7.79 1.44
CA LEU A 40 -8.39 7.96 2.38
C LEU A 40 -7.89 7.71 3.81
N LEU A 41 -8.17 8.64 4.72
CA LEU A 41 -7.64 8.61 6.09
C LEU A 41 -8.63 9.22 7.11
N PRO A 42 -8.81 8.63 8.31
CA PRO A 42 -9.81 9.09 9.27
C PRO A 42 -9.55 10.50 9.84
N ASN A 43 -8.30 10.96 9.86
CA ASN A 43 -7.90 12.28 10.32
C ASN A 43 -7.05 12.95 9.25
N PHE A 44 -7.67 13.79 8.40
CA PHE A 44 -6.98 14.41 7.27
C PHE A 44 -5.70 15.15 7.70
N GLU A 45 -4.58 14.78 7.08
CA GLU A 45 -3.26 15.32 7.34
C GLU A 45 -2.43 15.28 6.04
N THR A 46 -1.57 16.27 5.82
CA THR A 46 -0.69 16.31 4.63
C THR A 46 0.72 16.78 5.02
N PRO A 47 1.78 16.01 4.70
CA PRO A 47 1.75 14.67 4.12
C PRO A 47 1.31 13.59 5.13
N ALA A 48 0.76 12.49 4.64
CA ALA A 48 0.26 11.36 5.45
C ALA A 48 1.18 10.13 5.42
N HIS A 49 2.50 10.30 5.26
CA HIS A 49 3.46 9.18 5.15
C HIS A 49 3.53 8.33 6.43
N HIS A 50 3.40 8.96 7.59
CA HIS A 50 3.49 8.29 8.89
C HIS A 50 2.22 7.54 9.31
N ARG A 51 1.16 7.58 8.51
CA ARG A 51 -0.14 6.93 8.80
C ARG A 51 -0.30 5.66 7.99
N ALA A 52 -1.06 4.73 8.54
CA ALA A 52 -1.74 3.76 7.71
C ALA A 52 -2.92 4.46 7.02
N LYS A 53 -3.26 4.01 5.81
CA LYS A 53 -4.29 4.65 5.01
C LYS A 53 -4.92 3.66 4.06
N ILE A 54 -6.07 4.04 3.51
CA ILE A 54 -6.67 3.32 2.40
C ILE A 54 -6.21 4.01 1.11
N GLY A 55 -5.63 3.25 0.20
CA GLY A 55 -5.21 3.68 -1.12
C GLY A 55 -6.17 3.22 -2.20
N VAL A 56 -6.45 4.11 -3.15
CA VAL A 56 -7.10 3.80 -4.41
C VAL A 56 -6.09 4.15 -5.51
N TRP A 57 -5.43 3.12 -6.05
CA TRP A 57 -4.26 3.25 -6.92
C TRP A 57 -4.57 2.74 -8.33
N PRO A 58 -4.31 3.52 -9.39
CA PRO A 58 -4.35 2.98 -10.75
C PRO A 58 -3.49 1.71 -10.88
N TRP A 59 -3.99 0.71 -11.59
CA TRP A 59 -3.30 -0.56 -11.86
C TRP A 59 -3.40 -0.89 -13.34
N GLY A 60 -2.41 -0.45 -14.12
CA GLY A 60 -2.52 -0.45 -15.58
C GLY A 60 -3.68 0.43 -16.05
N ASP A 61 -4.17 0.18 -17.27
CA ASP A 61 -5.16 1.04 -17.93
C ASP A 61 -6.62 0.67 -17.57
N GLU A 62 -6.85 -0.56 -17.11
CA GLU A 62 -8.19 -1.12 -16.94
C GLU A 62 -8.52 -1.57 -15.51
N HIS A 63 -7.58 -1.43 -14.58
CA HIS A 63 -7.77 -1.88 -13.20
C HIS A 63 -7.38 -0.82 -12.16
N ILE A 64 -7.85 -1.06 -10.94
CA ILE A 64 -7.57 -0.25 -9.78
C ILE A 64 -7.26 -1.13 -8.58
N PHE A 65 -6.22 -0.79 -7.85
CA PHE A 65 -5.84 -1.46 -6.63
C PHE A 65 -6.38 -0.68 -5.43
N VAL A 66 -7.36 -1.28 -4.75
CA VAL A 66 -7.95 -0.73 -3.52
C VAL A 66 -7.35 -1.46 -2.34
N GLN A 67 -6.63 -0.73 -1.49
CA GLN A 67 -5.71 -1.32 -0.51
C GLN A 67 -5.74 -0.61 0.83
N TRP A 68 -5.42 -1.33 1.89
CA TRP A 68 -4.80 -0.76 3.09
C TRP A 68 -3.29 -0.68 2.84
N CYS A 69 -2.65 0.42 3.23
CA CYS A 69 -1.21 0.57 3.05
C CYS A 69 -0.53 1.33 4.20
N VAL A 70 0.78 1.13 4.30
CA VAL A 70 1.70 1.81 5.21
C VAL A 70 3.01 2.08 4.49
N GLU A 71 3.71 3.13 4.93
CA GLU A 71 4.96 3.57 4.32
C GLU A 71 6.08 3.62 5.35
N LYS A 72 7.30 3.28 4.93
CA LYS A 72 8.54 3.50 5.65
C LYS A 72 9.25 4.71 5.06
N GLY A 73 9.52 5.70 5.90
CA GLY A 73 10.37 6.84 5.58
C GLY A 73 11.86 6.54 5.74
N VAL A 74 12.67 7.60 5.68
CA VAL A 74 14.12 7.51 5.92
C VAL A 74 14.45 7.50 7.41
N GLU A 75 15.59 6.94 7.78
CA GLU A 75 16.04 6.87 9.17
C GLU A 75 17.57 6.91 9.28
N GLY A 76 18.09 6.89 10.51
CA GLY A 76 19.52 6.80 10.78
C GLY A 76 20.34 7.91 10.11
N SER A 77 21.38 7.51 9.38
CA SER A 77 22.29 8.47 8.70
C SER A 77 21.63 9.26 7.58
N ALA A 78 20.54 8.75 6.99
CA ALA A 78 19.81 9.45 5.94
C ALA A 78 19.03 10.65 6.50
N SER A 79 18.52 10.57 7.73
CA SER A 79 17.59 11.55 8.31
C SER A 79 18.05 13.01 8.26
N ALA A 80 19.35 13.27 8.32
CA ALA A 80 19.90 14.63 8.27
C ALA A 80 19.71 15.33 6.91
N LEU A 81 19.36 14.59 5.86
CA LEU A 81 19.26 15.07 4.48
C LEU A 81 17.82 15.22 3.98
N PHE A 82 16.83 14.86 4.80
CA PHE A 82 15.42 14.86 4.42
C PHE A 82 14.61 15.76 5.37
N PRO A 83 13.46 16.29 4.91
CA PRO A 83 12.60 17.08 5.78
C PRO A 83 12.02 16.20 6.92
N PRO A 84 11.68 16.79 8.08
CA PRO A 84 11.18 16.04 9.23
C PRO A 84 9.93 15.18 8.95
N SER A 85 9.12 15.56 7.96
CA SER A 85 7.92 14.81 7.57
C SER A 85 8.21 13.43 6.99
N ASP A 86 9.44 13.21 6.52
CA ASP A 86 9.84 12.04 5.75
C ASP A 86 10.79 11.16 6.57
N VAL A 87 11.18 11.64 7.76
CA VAL A 87 12.00 10.93 8.74
C VAL A 87 11.11 10.10 9.66
N MET A 88 11.44 8.81 9.78
CA MET A 88 10.78 7.88 10.68
C MET A 88 10.80 8.38 12.12
N THR A 89 9.64 8.36 12.77
CA THR A 89 9.49 8.60 14.21
C THR A 89 8.70 7.46 14.84
N PRO A 90 8.76 7.26 16.17
CA PRO A 90 8.05 6.17 16.84
C PRO A 90 6.53 6.15 16.63
N LYS A 91 5.94 7.25 16.13
CA LYS A 91 4.51 7.36 15.82
C LYS A 91 4.11 6.82 14.44
N TRP A 92 5.09 6.46 13.60
CA TRP A 92 4.80 5.97 12.26
C TRP A 92 4.15 4.58 12.31
N ALA A 93 3.06 4.40 11.56
CA ALA A 93 2.33 3.15 11.46
C ALA A 93 3.20 1.96 11.02
N TRP A 94 4.30 2.22 10.30
CA TRP A 94 5.29 1.22 9.92
C TRP A 94 5.84 0.40 11.11
N HIS A 95 6.06 1.03 12.27
CA HIS A 95 6.54 0.33 13.45
C HIS A 95 5.49 -0.64 14.01
N ASP A 96 4.21 -0.27 13.93
CA ASP A 96 3.10 -1.14 14.33
C ASP A 96 2.97 -2.32 13.36
N PHE A 97 3.02 -2.03 12.06
CA PHE A 97 3.02 -3.02 10.98
C PHE A 97 4.13 -4.07 11.16
N THR A 98 5.39 -3.64 11.26
CA THR A 98 6.54 -4.55 11.40
C THR A 98 6.42 -5.43 12.64
N ARG A 99 5.99 -4.88 13.78
CA ARG A 99 5.74 -5.67 15.00
C ARG A 99 4.66 -6.75 14.77
N ARG A 100 3.56 -6.42 14.11
CA ARG A 100 2.47 -7.37 13.80
C ARG A 100 2.87 -8.41 12.76
N ALA A 101 3.68 -8.03 11.78
CA ALA A 101 4.25 -8.95 10.80
C ALA A 101 5.19 -9.95 11.49
N ALA A 102 6.15 -9.46 12.30
CA ALA A 102 7.11 -10.31 13.02
C ALA A 102 6.43 -11.35 13.94
N SER A 103 5.30 -10.97 14.54
CA SER A 103 4.50 -11.82 15.44
C SER A 103 3.45 -12.69 14.73
N LYS A 104 3.36 -12.67 13.40
CA LYS A 104 2.34 -13.35 12.56
C LYS A 104 0.91 -12.82 12.71
N GLU A 105 0.67 -11.80 13.50
CA GLU A 105 -0.67 -11.21 13.65
C GLU A 105 -1.20 -10.71 12.29
N PHE A 106 -0.31 -10.10 11.49
CA PHE A 106 -0.66 -9.66 10.14
C PHE A 106 -1.06 -10.81 9.22
N ASP A 107 -0.29 -11.90 9.22
CA ASP A 107 -0.57 -13.09 8.39
C ASP A 107 -1.92 -13.74 8.75
N VAL A 108 -2.24 -13.83 10.05
CA VAL A 108 -3.53 -14.36 10.51
C VAL A 108 -4.67 -13.51 9.97
N ARG A 109 -4.57 -12.18 10.11
CA ARG A 109 -5.60 -11.27 9.60
C ARG A 109 -5.72 -11.32 8.09
N LEU A 110 -4.58 -11.35 7.39
CA LEU A 110 -4.52 -11.50 5.93
C LEU A 110 -5.28 -12.73 5.45
N GLN A 111 -5.10 -13.87 6.12
CA GLN A 111 -5.82 -15.11 5.80
C GLN A 111 -7.32 -15.02 6.09
N ASP A 112 -7.71 -14.36 7.18
CA ASP A 112 -9.11 -14.16 7.52
C ASP A 112 -9.82 -13.24 6.52
N VAL A 113 -9.14 -12.21 6.01
CA VAL A 113 -9.63 -11.37 4.92
C VAL A 113 -9.74 -12.18 3.63
N ALA A 114 -8.70 -12.93 3.27
CA ALA A 114 -8.70 -13.75 2.05
C ALA A 114 -9.84 -14.78 1.99
N LYS A 115 -10.31 -15.28 3.15
CA LYS A 115 -11.48 -16.19 3.22
C LYS A 115 -12.82 -15.49 3.02
N ARG A 116 -12.89 -14.16 3.22
CA ARG A 116 -14.11 -13.36 3.15
C ARG A 116 -14.34 -12.76 1.77
N THR A 117 -13.26 -12.41 1.08
CA THR A 117 -13.33 -11.85 -0.28
C THR A 117 -13.45 -12.96 -1.33
N PRO A 118 -14.35 -12.82 -2.31
CA PRO A 118 -14.39 -13.72 -3.47
C PRO A 118 -13.27 -13.43 -4.49
N LEU A 119 -12.58 -12.29 -4.35
CA LEU A 119 -11.46 -11.89 -5.20
C LEU A 119 -10.12 -12.23 -4.55
N PRO A 120 -9.09 -12.59 -5.34
CA PRO A 120 -7.74 -12.79 -4.83
C PRO A 120 -7.26 -11.55 -4.06
N LEU A 121 -6.78 -11.77 -2.84
CA LEU A 121 -6.17 -10.72 -2.05
C LEU A 121 -4.73 -10.53 -2.54
N THR A 122 -4.40 -9.31 -2.93
CA THR A 122 -3.09 -8.91 -3.45
C THR A 122 -2.28 -8.24 -2.35
N VAL A 123 -1.02 -8.63 -2.22
CA VAL A 123 0.01 -7.95 -1.42
C VAL A 123 1.01 -7.33 -2.38
N ARG A 124 1.33 -6.06 -2.18
CA ARG A 124 2.32 -5.35 -2.98
C ARG A 124 3.34 -4.68 -2.05
N ILE A 125 4.60 -4.76 -2.41
CA ILE A 125 5.64 -3.94 -1.82
C ILE A 125 6.39 -3.20 -2.92
N THR A 126 6.66 -1.93 -2.70
CA THR A 126 7.56 -1.13 -3.54
C THR A 126 8.67 -0.60 -2.65
N LEU A 127 9.92 -0.82 -3.03
CA LEU A 127 11.11 -0.31 -2.36
C LEU A 127 11.86 0.60 -3.32
N GLY A 128 12.39 1.71 -2.82
CA GLY A 128 13.23 2.63 -3.61
C GLY A 128 14.32 3.26 -2.76
N THR A 129 15.40 3.71 -3.40
CA THR A 129 16.41 4.55 -2.77
C THR A 129 15.87 5.97 -2.65
N ALA A 130 15.65 6.45 -1.43
CA ALA A 130 15.27 7.84 -1.20
C ALA A 130 16.44 8.76 -1.63
N THR A 131 16.15 9.76 -2.46
CA THR A 131 17.15 10.73 -2.95
C THR A 131 16.84 12.13 -2.42
N PRO A 132 17.77 12.80 -1.72
CA PRO A 132 17.57 14.17 -1.24
C PRO A 132 17.35 15.17 -2.38
N GLY A 133 16.45 16.14 -2.19
CA GLY A 133 16.36 17.32 -3.05
C GLY A 133 15.65 17.16 -4.41
N ALA A 134 15.28 15.95 -4.82
CA ALA A 134 14.21 15.77 -5.79
C ALA A 134 12.87 16.08 -5.11
N GLY A 135 11.79 16.32 -5.85
CA GLY A 135 10.45 16.36 -5.24
C GLY A 135 10.19 15.10 -4.40
N ARG A 136 9.10 15.06 -3.63
CA ARG A 136 8.71 13.88 -2.82
C ARG A 136 8.39 12.61 -3.64
N ASP A 137 8.86 12.49 -4.87
CA ASP A 137 8.90 11.24 -5.63
C ASP A 137 10.10 10.42 -5.16
N TYR A 138 9.87 9.64 -4.10
CA TYR A 138 10.81 8.63 -3.62
C TYR A 138 10.80 7.34 -4.45
N HIS A 139 9.98 7.31 -5.49
CA HIS A 139 10.09 6.39 -6.63
C HIS A 139 11.31 6.80 -7.47
N GLY A 140 12.51 6.59 -6.91
CA GLY A 140 13.75 6.80 -7.61
C GLY A 140 13.87 5.88 -8.83
N VAL A 141 14.90 6.16 -9.63
CA VAL A 141 15.30 5.36 -10.79
C VAL A 141 15.45 3.87 -10.44
N ASP A 142 15.83 3.54 -9.20
CA ASP A 142 16.17 2.17 -8.76
C ASP A 142 15.04 1.38 -8.07
N ALA A 143 13.76 1.66 -8.33
CA ALA A 143 12.69 0.98 -7.58
C ALA A 143 12.56 -0.54 -7.89
N GLN A 144 12.29 -1.33 -6.85
CA GLN A 144 11.84 -2.72 -6.94
C GLN A 144 10.39 -2.81 -6.47
N THR A 145 9.50 -3.33 -7.30
CA THR A 145 8.10 -3.63 -6.94
C THR A 145 7.82 -5.10 -7.08
N ILE A 146 7.31 -5.71 -6.01
CA ILE A 146 6.95 -7.13 -6.00
C ILE A 146 5.47 -7.25 -5.65
N VAL A 147 4.80 -8.17 -6.33
CA VAL A 147 3.37 -8.44 -6.19
C VAL A 147 3.15 -9.91 -5.90
N TRP A 148 2.33 -10.19 -4.89
CA TRP A 148 1.86 -11.52 -4.56
C TRP A 148 0.34 -11.53 -4.48
N HIS A 149 -0.26 -12.68 -4.72
CA HIS A 149 -1.60 -12.98 -4.23
C HIS A 149 -1.55 -13.98 -3.08
N VAL A 150 -2.63 -14.01 -2.30
CA VAL A 150 -2.79 -14.94 -1.19
C VAL A 150 -3.51 -16.20 -1.67
N GLU A 151 -2.86 -17.35 -1.60
CA GLU A 151 -3.45 -18.66 -1.89
C GLU A 151 -3.08 -19.67 -0.79
N GLN A 152 -4.06 -20.43 -0.29
CA GLN A 152 -3.86 -21.52 0.68
C GLN A 152 -2.92 -21.14 1.85
N ASN A 153 -3.13 -19.97 2.44
CA ASN A 153 -2.35 -19.43 3.56
C ASN A 153 -0.90 -19.05 3.24
N LYS A 154 -0.57 -18.86 1.96
CA LYS A 154 0.75 -18.44 1.49
C LYS A 154 0.64 -17.26 0.55
N LEU A 155 1.72 -16.50 0.46
CA LEU A 155 1.95 -15.58 -0.63
C LEU A 155 2.50 -16.36 -1.83
N ILE A 156 1.85 -16.21 -2.97
CA ILE A 156 2.29 -16.73 -4.26
C ILE A 156 2.66 -15.52 -5.12
N ARG A 157 3.87 -15.52 -5.64
CA ARG A 157 4.40 -14.41 -6.44
C ARG A 157 3.64 -14.34 -7.77
N ASP A 158 3.10 -13.17 -8.05
CA ASP A 158 2.51 -12.83 -9.35
C ASP A 158 3.55 -12.17 -10.25
N ASP A 159 4.25 -11.17 -9.70
CA ASP A 159 5.07 -10.28 -10.49
C ASP A 159 6.24 -9.68 -9.70
N ASP A 160 7.24 -9.22 -10.43
CA ASP A 160 8.43 -8.56 -9.89
C ASP A 160 9.05 -7.65 -10.95
N TYR A 161 9.02 -6.36 -10.67
CA TYR A 161 9.54 -5.32 -11.53
C TYR A 161 10.73 -4.69 -10.83
N SER A 162 11.92 -4.87 -11.41
CA SER A 162 13.11 -4.10 -11.02
C SER A 162 13.86 -3.63 -12.27
N GLN A 163 14.16 -2.34 -12.31
CA GLN A 163 14.95 -1.76 -13.41
C GLN A 163 16.47 -1.94 -13.19
N PHE A 164 16.92 -2.04 -11.94
CA PHE A 164 18.35 -2.00 -11.57
C PHE A 164 18.81 -3.20 -10.73
N GLY A 165 17.99 -4.26 -10.68
CA GLY A 165 18.22 -5.45 -9.87
C GLY A 165 17.51 -5.40 -8.51
N PRO A 166 17.28 -6.55 -7.87
CA PRO A 166 16.56 -6.60 -6.61
C PRO A 166 17.42 -6.03 -5.46
N TYR A 167 16.80 -5.30 -4.54
CA TYR A 167 17.45 -4.89 -3.30
C TYR A 167 17.73 -6.07 -2.36
N ASN A 168 16.91 -7.11 -2.52
CA ASN A 168 17.06 -8.37 -1.82
C ASN A 168 16.52 -9.50 -2.72
N GLU A 169 17.40 -10.37 -3.20
CA GLU A 169 17.06 -11.47 -4.11
C GLU A 169 16.09 -12.50 -3.50
N ALA A 170 16.06 -12.62 -2.17
CA ALA A 170 15.17 -13.55 -1.49
C ALA A 170 13.78 -12.96 -1.23
N LEU A 171 13.61 -11.64 -1.34
CA LEU A 171 12.35 -10.96 -1.04
C LEU A 171 11.19 -11.47 -1.92
N PRO A 172 11.34 -11.63 -3.24
CA PRO A 172 10.28 -12.17 -4.10
C PRO A 172 9.79 -13.56 -3.73
N GLU A 173 10.63 -14.36 -3.06
CA GLU A 173 10.34 -15.73 -2.65
C GLU A 173 9.67 -15.80 -1.26
N ALA A 174 9.34 -14.65 -0.67
CA ALA A 174 8.64 -14.59 0.60
C ALA A 174 7.26 -15.27 0.49
N THR A 175 6.99 -16.21 1.39
CA THR A 175 5.73 -16.97 1.44
C THR A 175 4.72 -16.45 2.47
N SER A 176 5.08 -15.40 3.20
CA SER A 176 4.26 -14.77 4.25
C SER A 176 4.71 -13.32 4.48
N VAL A 177 3.86 -12.49 5.08
CA VAL A 177 4.20 -11.11 5.46
C VAL A 177 5.27 -11.10 6.56
N ARG A 178 5.27 -12.09 7.47
CA ARG A 178 6.39 -12.29 8.39
C ARG A 178 7.71 -12.53 7.68
N ALA A 179 7.72 -13.33 6.61
CA ALA A 179 8.94 -13.57 5.84
C ALA A 179 9.40 -12.28 5.13
N ILE A 180 8.46 -11.49 4.59
CA ILE A 180 8.75 -10.15 4.05
C ILE A 180 9.45 -9.30 5.12
N GLU A 181 8.86 -9.16 6.31
CA GLU A 181 9.43 -8.35 7.39
C GLU A 181 10.85 -8.81 7.76
N TYR A 182 11.05 -10.11 7.97
CA TYR A 182 12.36 -10.66 8.27
C TYR A 182 13.39 -10.32 7.16
N LEU A 183 13.02 -10.50 5.90
CA LEU A 183 13.90 -10.23 4.76
C LEU A 183 14.21 -8.73 4.61
N LEU A 184 13.26 -7.86 4.92
CA LEU A 184 13.48 -6.40 4.95
C LEU A 184 14.54 -6.01 5.99
N THR A 185 14.62 -6.70 7.13
CA THR A 185 15.69 -6.44 8.13
C THR A 185 17.10 -6.79 7.64
N GLN A 186 17.19 -7.62 6.59
CA GLN A 186 18.46 -8.04 5.99
C GLN A 186 18.81 -7.21 4.74
N THR A 187 17.91 -6.32 4.31
CA THR A 187 18.13 -5.47 3.13
C THR A 187 19.19 -4.41 3.40
N GLN A 188 20.15 -4.28 2.49
CA GLN A 188 21.22 -3.30 2.59
C GLN A 188 20.71 -1.87 2.45
N ASP A 189 21.38 -0.94 3.15
CA ASP A 189 21.06 0.48 3.18
C ASP A 189 19.62 0.79 3.58
N MET A 190 19.01 -0.06 4.42
CA MET A 190 17.66 0.14 4.95
C MET A 190 17.38 1.57 5.47
N PRO A 191 18.34 2.29 6.11
CA PRO A 191 18.15 3.69 6.48
C PRO A 191 17.75 4.62 5.32
N TRP A 192 18.17 4.31 4.10
CA TRP A 192 17.92 5.07 2.87
C TRP A 192 16.75 4.53 2.04
N ARG A 193 16.14 3.40 2.43
CA ARG A 193 15.04 2.80 1.67
C ARG A 193 13.72 3.49 2.01
N TRP A 194 13.04 4.03 1.00
CA TRP A 194 11.62 4.32 1.07
C TRP A 194 10.85 3.06 0.70
N ILE A 195 9.83 2.71 1.48
CA ILE A 195 9.06 1.48 1.23
C ILE A 195 7.58 1.77 1.33
N ASP A 196 6.83 1.37 0.32
CA ASP A 196 5.36 1.36 0.35
C ASP A 196 4.91 -0.10 0.41
N PHE A 197 4.14 -0.45 1.44
CA PHE A 197 3.53 -1.77 1.58
C PHE A 197 2.01 -1.66 1.50
N GLY A 198 1.39 -2.55 0.75
CA GLY A 198 -0.03 -2.54 0.45
C GLY A 198 -0.66 -3.93 0.48
N VAL A 199 -1.87 -4.03 1.01
CA VAL A 199 -2.72 -5.22 0.90
C VAL A 199 -4.13 -4.83 0.49
N GLY A 200 -4.70 -5.52 -0.49
CA GLY A 200 -5.99 -5.14 -1.02
C GLY A 200 -6.46 -6.06 -2.15
N ILE A 201 -7.30 -5.52 -3.01
CA ILE A 201 -7.79 -6.24 -4.19
C ILE A 201 -7.59 -5.39 -5.44
N VAL A 202 -7.29 -6.06 -6.55
CA VAL A 202 -7.28 -5.44 -7.87
C VAL A 202 -8.66 -5.63 -8.50
N LEU A 203 -9.30 -4.52 -8.86
CA LEU A 203 -10.65 -4.46 -9.40
C LEU A 203 -10.61 -3.96 -10.84
N PRO A 204 -11.47 -4.47 -11.73
CA PRO A 204 -11.68 -3.85 -13.03
C PRO A 204 -12.29 -2.45 -12.86
N LEU A 205 -11.87 -1.46 -13.63
CA LEU A 205 -12.31 -0.06 -13.49
C LEU A 205 -13.80 0.15 -13.82
N TRP A 206 -14.49 -0.81 -14.44
CA TRP A 206 -15.84 -0.61 -14.97
C TRP A 206 -16.93 -0.61 -13.89
N HIS A 207 -17.85 0.38 -13.93
CA HIS A 207 -18.98 0.43 -13.01
C HIS A 207 -19.86 -0.85 -13.05
N GLY A 208 -20.40 -1.24 -11.89
CA GLY A 208 -21.30 -2.40 -11.78
C GLY A 208 -20.63 -3.76 -11.82
N THR A 209 -19.29 -3.82 -11.90
CA THR A 209 -18.51 -5.06 -11.80
C THR A 209 -18.25 -5.49 -10.35
N PHE A 210 -18.44 -4.57 -9.40
CA PHE A 210 -18.28 -4.81 -7.98
C PHE A 210 -19.26 -3.96 -7.16
N ASP A 211 -19.51 -4.36 -5.92
CA ASP A 211 -20.27 -3.62 -4.93
C ASP A 211 -19.32 -2.94 -3.92
N VAL A 212 -19.35 -1.61 -3.86
CA VAL A 212 -18.46 -0.81 -3.01
C VAL A 212 -18.69 -1.09 -1.52
N ALA A 213 -19.94 -1.34 -1.11
CA ALA A 213 -20.24 -1.67 0.28
C ALA A 213 -19.63 -3.02 0.68
N THR A 214 -19.63 -4.00 -0.24
CA THR A 214 -18.94 -5.29 -0.05
C THR A 214 -17.42 -5.13 -0.04
N ILE A 215 -16.83 -4.29 -0.90
CA ILE A 215 -15.39 -3.98 -0.84
C ILE A 215 -15.02 -3.41 0.52
N TRP A 216 -15.80 -2.43 1.02
CA TRP A 216 -15.58 -1.89 2.35
C TRP A 216 -15.64 -2.99 3.40
N ARG A 217 -16.76 -3.72 3.48
CA ARG A 217 -17.03 -4.69 4.54
C ARG A 217 -16.02 -5.85 4.57
N GLU A 218 -15.73 -6.42 3.40
CA GLU A 218 -14.93 -7.66 3.32
C GLU A 218 -13.44 -7.41 3.17
N VAL A 219 -13.03 -6.27 2.58
CA VAL A 219 -11.62 -5.98 2.30
C VAL A 219 -11.05 -4.88 3.17
N LEU A 220 -11.74 -3.74 3.34
CA LEU A 220 -11.14 -2.56 3.99
C LEU A 220 -11.40 -2.48 5.50
N ALA A 221 -12.63 -2.73 5.93
CA ALA A 221 -13.06 -2.70 7.33
C ALA A 221 -12.23 -3.63 8.25
N PRO A 222 -11.76 -4.81 7.81
CA PRO A 222 -10.87 -5.64 8.63
C PRO A 222 -9.56 -4.97 9.06
N TRP A 223 -9.13 -3.90 8.40
CA TRP A 223 -7.91 -3.15 8.73
C TRP A 223 -8.19 -1.84 9.46
N GLN A 224 -9.46 -1.53 9.75
CA GLN A 224 -9.88 -0.22 10.25
C GLN A 224 -9.25 0.14 11.61
N ASP A 225 -9.07 -0.82 12.50
CA ASP A 225 -8.40 -0.63 13.80
C ASP A 225 -6.90 -0.34 13.66
N TRP A 226 -6.35 -0.45 12.45
CA TRP A 226 -4.95 -0.14 12.13
C TRP A 226 -4.80 1.14 11.29
N LEU A 227 -5.88 1.90 11.05
CA LEU A 227 -5.86 3.21 10.36
C LEU A 227 -5.53 4.39 11.29
#